data_AF-A0AAD2DSF0-F1
#
_entry.id   AF-A0AAD2DSF0-F1
#
_cell.length_a   1.000
_cell.length_b   1.000
_cell.length_c   1.000
_cell.angle_alpha   90.00
_cell.angle_beta   90.00
_cell.angle_gamma   90.00
#
_symmetry.space_group_name_H-M   'P 1'
#
loop_
_entity.id
_entity.type
_entity.pdbx_description
1 polymer ?
#
loop_
_entity_poly.entity_id
_entity_poly.type
_entity_poly.pdbx_seq_one_letter_code
_entity_poly.pdbx_strand_id
1 'polypeptide(L)'
;MSNTRAAAAAAASVNREEMKGASGEGLTLEKLKEKMAFFAKERDWDQFHSPRNLLLALVGEVGELSEIFQWKGEVPRGLPDWEEEEKLHLGEELSDVLLYLVRLSDICGIDLSKAALRKIELNAIKYPISLCKGSSQKNNQIKTISETAPARDAAATNATTSNDNGGV
;
A
#
# COMPACT_ATOMS: atom_id res chain seq x y z
N MET A 1 -44.77 9.88 9.33
CA MET A 1 -43.63 8.96 9.57
C MET A 1 -43.62 7.84 8.54
N SER A 2 -43.57 8.15 7.22
CA SER A 2 -43.76 7.10 6.20
C SER A 2 -42.79 7.14 5.01
N ASN A 3 -41.86 8.10 4.93
CA ASN A 3 -41.00 8.24 3.74
C ASN A 3 -39.61 7.57 3.89
N THR A 4 -39.20 7.17 5.09
CA THR A 4 -37.85 6.63 5.33
C THR A 4 -37.72 5.15 4.95
N ARG A 5 -38.81 4.36 5.05
CA ARG A 5 -38.80 2.93 4.69
C ARG A 5 -38.81 2.66 3.19
N ALA A 6 -39.44 3.54 2.40
CA ALA A 6 -39.50 3.39 0.95
C ALA A 6 -38.14 3.66 0.27
N ALA A 7 -37.38 4.64 0.77
CA ALA A 7 -36.05 4.96 0.25
C ALA A 7 -35.02 3.85 0.53
N ALA A 8 -35.06 3.24 1.72
CA ALA A 8 -34.19 2.10 2.06
C ALA A 8 -34.50 0.85 1.21
N ALA A 9 -35.78 0.58 0.93
CA ALA A 9 -36.20 -0.53 0.08
C ALA A 9 -35.78 -0.33 -1.39
N ALA A 10 -35.84 0.92 -1.89
CA ALA A 10 -35.40 1.26 -3.24
C ALA A 10 -33.87 1.09 -3.42
N ALA A 11 -33.07 1.57 -2.46
CA ALA A 11 -31.61 1.37 -2.44
C ALA A 11 -31.22 -0.12 -2.37
N ALA A 12 -31.97 -0.92 -1.59
CA ALA A 12 -31.76 -2.36 -1.51
C ALA A 12 -32.13 -3.10 -2.82
N SER A 13 -33.13 -2.61 -3.57
CA SER A 13 -33.51 -3.19 -4.87
C SER A 13 -32.53 -2.86 -6.00
N VAL A 14 -31.96 -1.66 -6.02
CA VAL A 14 -30.96 -1.25 -7.02
C VAL A 14 -29.66 -2.05 -6.84
N ASN A 15 -29.26 -2.35 -5.60
CA ASN A 15 -28.08 -3.18 -5.31
C ASN A 15 -28.25 -4.67 -5.66
N ARG A 16 -29.49 -5.18 -5.74
CA ARG A 16 -29.75 -6.62 -5.99
C ARG A 16 -29.65 -6.99 -7.47
N GLU A 17 -29.86 -6.04 -8.38
CA GLU A 17 -29.75 -6.30 -9.83
C GLU A 17 -28.31 -6.14 -10.36
N GLU A 18 -27.50 -5.23 -9.81
CA GLU A 18 -26.07 -5.11 -10.20
C GLU A 18 -25.22 -6.34 -9.82
N MET A 19 -25.60 -7.07 -8.76
CA MET A 19 -24.89 -8.27 -8.29
C MET A 19 -25.13 -9.53 -9.15
N LYS A 20 -26.09 -9.51 -10.09
CA LYS A 20 -26.44 -10.70 -10.91
C LYS A 20 -25.73 -10.79 -12.26
N GLY A 21 -24.88 -9.83 -12.61
CA GLY A 21 -24.24 -9.75 -13.94
C GLY A 21 -22.74 -10.03 -14.01
N ALA A 22 -22.02 -10.15 -12.89
CA ALA A 22 -20.55 -10.25 -12.90
C ALA A 22 -20.07 -11.70 -13.01
N SER A 23 -20.11 -12.25 -14.23
CA SER A 23 -19.35 -13.43 -14.60
C SER A 23 -17.84 -13.18 -14.41
N GLY A 24 -17.23 -13.91 -13.46
CA GLY A 24 -15.83 -14.37 -13.49
C GLY A 24 -14.68 -13.35 -13.32
N GLU A 25 -14.91 -12.05 -13.40
CA GLU A 25 -13.82 -11.06 -13.30
C GLU A 25 -13.78 -10.43 -11.89
N GLY A 26 -12.71 -10.68 -11.13
CA GLY A 26 -12.53 -10.12 -9.79
C GLY A 26 -12.54 -8.58 -9.77
N LEU A 27 -12.88 -8.01 -8.61
CA LEU A 27 -12.85 -6.55 -8.40
C LEU A 27 -11.39 -6.05 -8.43
N THR A 28 -11.10 -5.06 -9.30
CA THR A 28 -9.78 -4.44 -9.40
C THR A 28 -9.73 -3.10 -8.65
N LEU A 29 -8.54 -2.62 -8.31
CA LEU A 29 -8.38 -1.29 -7.70
C LEU A 29 -8.90 -0.17 -8.60
N GLU A 30 -8.78 -0.33 -9.93
CA GLU A 30 -9.31 0.64 -10.90
C GLU A 30 -10.85 0.66 -10.89
N LYS A 31 -11.50 -0.51 -10.91
CA LYS A 31 -12.97 -0.60 -10.78
C LYS A 31 -13.46 -0.05 -9.44
N LEU A 32 -12.70 -0.27 -8.36
CA LEU A 32 -13.02 0.27 -7.05
C LEU A 32 -12.93 1.80 -7.03
N LYS A 33 -11.85 2.35 -7.59
CA LYS A 33 -11.66 3.79 -7.77
C LYS A 33 -12.84 4.43 -8.53
N GLU A 34 -13.23 3.84 -9.65
CA GLU A 34 -14.36 4.30 -10.46
C GLU A 34 -15.68 4.29 -9.67
N LYS A 35 -15.98 3.18 -8.98
CA LYS A 35 -17.18 3.07 -8.14
C LYS A 35 -17.21 4.10 -7.02
N MET A 36 -16.06 4.35 -6.37
CA MET A 36 -15.95 5.34 -5.31
C MET A 36 -16.11 6.77 -5.83
N ALA A 37 -15.48 7.10 -6.96
CA ALA A 37 -15.61 8.41 -7.57
C ALA A 37 -17.07 8.70 -7.97
N PHE A 38 -17.75 7.71 -8.52
CA PHE A 38 -19.17 7.79 -8.84
C PHE A 38 -20.02 8.00 -7.58
N PHE A 39 -19.83 7.18 -6.55
CA PHE A 39 -20.57 7.26 -5.28
C PHE A 39 -20.42 8.63 -4.60
N ALA A 40 -19.20 9.19 -4.60
CA ALA A 40 -18.89 10.50 -4.03
C ALA A 40 -19.55 11.62 -4.83
N LYS A 41 -19.47 11.56 -6.16
CA LYS A 41 -20.07 12.56 -7.06
C LYS A 41 -21.59 12.62 -6.93
N GLU A 42 -22.27 11.48 -6.84
CA GLU A 42 -23.72 11.43 -6.64
C GLU A 42 -24.19 12.14 -5.36
N ARG A 43 -23.32 12.21 -4.35
CA ARG A 43 -23.60 12.84 -3.05
C ARG A 43 -23.02 14.24 -2.92
N ASP A 44 -22.39 14.76 -3.98
CA ASP A 44 -21.65 16.01 -3.97
C ASP A 44 -20.56 16.05 -2.88
N TRP A 45 -19.95 14.90 -2.58
CA TRP A 45 -18.96 14.76 -1.49
C TRP A 45 -17.54 15.14 -1.89
N ASP A 46 -17.29 15.39 -3.17
CA ASP A 46 -15.96 15.76 -3.67
C ASP A 46 -15.44 17.05 -3.01
N GLN A 47 -16.33 17.95 -2.58
CA GLN A 47 -15.97 19.14 -1.81
C GLN A 47 -15.32 18.84 -0.45
N PHE A 48 -15.58 17.68 0.14
CA PHE A 48 -15.01 17.25 1.43
C PHE A 48 -13.76 16.38 1.26
N HIS A 49 -13.52 15.85 0.06
CA HIS A 49 -12.45 14.91 -0.26
C HIS A 49 -11.11 15.59 -0.59
N SER A 50 -10.67 16.52 0.26
CA SER A 50 -9.28 17.00 0.18
C SER A 50 -8.29 15.89 0.62
N PRO A 51 -7.04 15.87 0.11
CA PRO A 51 -6.05 14.86 0.51
C PRO A 51 -5.87 14.73 2.02
N ARG A 52 -5.85 15.87 2.73
CA ARG A 52 -5.72 15.88 4.20
C ARG A 52 -6.92 15.23 4.88
N ASN A 53 -8.13 15.53 4.43
CA ASN A 53 -9.34 14.99 5.07
C ASN A 53 -9.43 13.49 4.85
N LEU A 54 -9.14 13.01 3.64
CA LEU A 54 -9.12 11.58 3.32
C LEU A 54 -8.04 10.84 4.12
N LEU A 55 -6.86 11.44 4.30
CA LEU A 55 -5.82 10.86 5.16
C LEU A 55 -6.28 10.76 6.63
N LEU A 56 -6.96 11.79 7.15
CA LEU A 56 -7.45 11.75 8.52
C LEU A 56 -8.59 10.73 8.71
N ALA A 57 -9.48 10.59 7.72
CA ALA A 57 -10.49 9.54 7.72
C ALA A 57 -9.84 8.14 7.71
N LEU A 58 -8.86 7.91 6.81
CA LEU A 58 -8.07 6.68 6.78
C LEU A 58 -7.44 6.34 8.14
N VAL A 59 -6.90 7.34 8.85
CA VAL A 59 -6.35 7.13 10.21
C VAL A 59 -7.43 6.74 11.21
N GLY A 60 -8.63 7.30 11.08
CA GLY A 60 -9.81 6.89 11.86
C GLY A 60 -10.12 5.41 11.67
N GLU A 61 -10.28 4.96 10.42
CA GLU A 61 -10.60 3.55 10.12
C GLU A 61 -9.49 2.59 10.57
N VAL A 62 -8.21 3.01 10.50
CA VAL A 62 -7.10 2.22 11.06
C VAL A 62 -7.22 2.12 12.59
N GLY A 63 -7.75 3.15 13.24
CA GLY A 63 -8.11 3.15 14.65
C GLY A 63 -9.21 2.13 14.96
N GLU A 64 -10.33 2.19 14.22
CA GLU A 64 -11.46 1.26 14.36
C GLU A 64 -11.02 -0.20 14.13
N LEU A 65 -10.24 -0.44 13.06
CA LEU A 65 -9.60 -1.73 12.81
C LEU A 65 -8.72 -2.17 14.00
N SER A 66 -7.97 -1.26 14.62
CA SER A 66 -7.14 -1.57 15.77
C SER A 66 -7.97 -1.91 17.02
N GLU A 67 -9.13 -1.30 17.20
CA GLU A 67 -10.01 -1.55 18.35
C GLU A 67 -10.51 -2.99 18.39
N ILE A 68 -10.69 -3.63 17.22
CA ILE A 68 -11.05 -5.05 17.11
C ILE A 68 -10.00 -5.95 17.80
N PHE A 69 -8.72 -5.59 17.71
CA PHE A 69 -7.61 -6.41 18.22
C PHE A 69 -7.12 -5.98 19.60
N GLN A 70 -7.47 -4.78 20.09
CA GLN A 70 -6.81 -4.14 21.23
C GLN A 70 -6.77 -4.97 22.53
N TRP A 71 -7.77 -5.83 22.74
CA TRP A 71 -7.89 -6.71 23.92
C TRP A 71 -7.73 -8.20 23.58
N LYS A 72 -7.43 -8.53 22.33
CA LYS A 72 -7.12 -9.90 21.92
C LYS A 72 -5.65 -10.19 22.31
N GLY A 73 -5.39 -11.37 22.86
CA GLY A 73 -4.02 -11.85 23.08
C GLY A 73 -3.34 -12.20 21.75
N GLU A 74 -2.54 -13.26 21.72
CA GLU A 74 -2.05 -13.78 20.44
C GLU A 74 -3.24 -14.27 19.58
N VAL A 75 -3.39 -13.72 18.39
CA VAL A 75 -4.46 -14.09 17.46
C VAL A 75 -3.91 -15.10 16.43
N PRO A 76 -4.40 -16.35 16.42
CA PRO A 76 -3.93 -17.36 15.47
C PRO A 76 -4.37 -17.04 14.03
N ARG A 77 -3.56 -17.48 13.07
CA ARG A 77 -3.87 -17.35 11.64
C ARG A 77 -5.19 -18.03 11.32
N GLY A 78 -6.05 -17.34 10.58
CA GLY A 78 -7.33 -17.88 10.12
C GLY A 78 -8.47 -17.70 11.12
N LEU A 79 -8.22 -17.09 12.28
CA LEU A 79 -9.25 -16.68 13.25
C LEU A 79 -10.19 -17.84 13.65
N PRO A 80 -9.68 -19.03 14.01
CA PRO A 80 -10.49 -20.21 14.35
C PRO A 80 -11.44 -19.96 15.53
N ASP A 81 -11.05 -19.11 16.48
CA ASP A 81 -11.80 -18.82 17.71
C ASP A 81 -12.64 -17.54 17.61
N TRP A 82 -12.87 -17.04 16.40
CA TRP A 82 -13.68 -15.84 16.16
C TRP A 82 -15.05 -16.24 15.62
N GLU A 83 -16.08 -15.59 16.15
CA GLU A 83 -17.44 -15.71 15.64
C GLU A 83 -17.56 -15.07 14.25
N GLU A 84 -18.56 -15.48 13.47
CA GLU A 84 -18.74 -14.97 12.11
C GLU A 84 -19.05 -13.47 12.08
N GLU A 85 -19.76 -12.96 13.09
CA GLU A 85 -20.01 -11.53 13.25
C GLU A 85 -18.71 -10.73 13.49
N GLU A 86 -17.75 -11.29 14.23
CA GLU A 86 -16.45 -10.65 14.45
C GLU A 86 -15.63 -10.60 13.15
N LYS A 87 -15.68 -11.67 12.36
CA LYS A 87 -15.01 -11.72 11.04
C LYS A 87 -15.67 -10.78 10.04
N LEU A 88 -16.99 -10.65 10.09
CA LEU A 88 -17.73 -9.70 9.26
C LEU A 88 -17.30 -8.28 9.59
N HIS A 89 -17.32 -7.90 10.87
CA HIS A 89 -16.91 -6.58 11.32
C HIS A 89 -15.43 -6.30 10.97
N LEU A 90 -14.54 -7.27 11.16
CA LEU A 90 -13.15 -7.15 10.68
C LEU A 90 -13.07 -6.90 9.16
N GLY A 91 -13.92 -7.56 8.38
CA GLY A 91 -14.01 -7.36 6.94
C GLY A 91 -14.49 -5.96 6.56
N GLU A 92 -15.41 -5.37 7.32
CA GLU A 92 -15.90 -4.00 7.16
C GLU A 92 -14.75 -3.01 7.40
N GLU A 93 -14.08 -3.07 8.55
CA GLU A 93 -12.97 -2.14 8.87
C GLU A 93 -11.78 -2.26 7.92
N LEU A 94 -11.43 -3.49 7.49
CA LEU A 94 -10.42 -3.71 6.46
C LEU A 94 -10.83 -3.08 5.13
N SER A 95 -12.13 -3.11 4.80
CA SER A 95 -12.66 -2.51 3.59
C SER A 95 -12.64 -1.00 3.67
N ASP A 96 -12.98 -0.39 4.80
CA ASP A 96 -12.97 1.07 4.96
C ASP A 96 -11.56 1.65 4.85
N VAL A 97 -10.56 0.99 5.46
CA VAL A 97 -9.14 1.32 5.25
C VAL A 97 -8.75 1.27 3.76
N LEU A 98 -9.15 0.20 3.05
CA LEU A 98 -8.86 0.05 1.63
C LEU A 98 -9.53 1.15 0.79
N LEU A 99 -10.81 1.42 1.05
CA LEU A 99 -11.61 2.39 0.32
C LEU A 99 -11.02 3.80 0.46
N TYR A 100 -10.73 4.25 1.69
CA TYR A 100 -10.10 5.56 1.88
C TYR A 100 -8.70 5.65 1.26
N LEU A 101 -7.91 4.58 1.29
CA LEU A 101 -6.61 4.55 0.62
C LEU A 101 -6.75 4.67 -0.90
N VAL A 102 -7.70 3.97 -1.51
CA VAL A 102 -8.00 4.05 -2.95
C VAL A 102 -8.46 5.46 -3.31
N ARG A 103 -9.42 6.02 -2.57
CA ARG A 103 -9.91 7.39 -2.84
C ARG A 103 -8.83 8.44 -2.65
N LEU A 104 -7.99 8.31 -1.62
CA LEU A 104 -6.84 9.19 -1.42
C LEU A 104 -5.87 9.11 -2.61
N SER A 105 -5.58 7.92 -3.12
CA SER A 105 -4.71 7.75 -4.29
C SER A 105 -5.28 8.42 -5.53
N ASP A 106 -6.59 8.32 -5.75
CA ASP A 106 -7.32 8.93 -6.86
C ASP A 106 -7.22 10.46 -6.82
N ILE A 107 -7.58 11.06 -5.68
CA ILE A 107 -7.48 12.52 -5.48
C ILE A 107 -6.03 13.01 -5.62
N CYS A 108 -5.04 12.19 -5.27
CA CYS A 108 -3.62 12.53 -5.44
C CYS A 108 -3.08 12.25 -6.86
N GLY A 109 -3.86 11.66 -7.76
CA GLY A 109 -3.42 11.29 -9.10
C GLY A 109 -2.37 10.16 -9.11
N ILE A 110 -2.41 9.26 -8.13
CA ILE A 110 -1.47 8.15 -7.97
C ILE A 110 -2.11 6.85 -8.46
N ASP A 111 -1.47 6.20 -9.43
CA ASP A 111 -1.79 4.81 -9.77
C ASP A 111 -1.31 3.87 -8.66
N LEU A 112 -2.24 3.54 -7.75
CA LEU A 112 -1.95 2.72 -6.58
C LEU A 112 -1.50 1.30 -6.95
N SER A 113 -2.06 0.72 -8.01
CA SER A 113 -1.68 -0.63 -8.48
C SER A 113 -0.22 -0.66 -8.92
N LYS A 114 0.18 0.30 -9.76
CA LYS A 114 1.56 0.43 -10.23
C LYS A 114 2.51 0.76 -9.08
N ALA A 115 2.10 1.64 -8.15
CA ALA A 115 2.89 1.98 -6.97
C ALA A 115 3.14 0.76 -6.07
N ALA A 116 2.12 -0.06 -5.84
CA ALA A 116 2.21 -1.28 -5.03
C ALA A 116 3.16 -2.31 -5.67
N LEU A 117 3.02 -2.57 -6.98
CA LEU A 117 3.89 -3.50 -7.70
C LEU A 117 5.36 -3.07 -7.64
N ARG A 118 5.65 -1.80 -7.94
CA ARG A 118 7.00 -1.23 -7.79
C ARG A 118 7.52 -1.39 -6.35
N LYS A 119 6.66 -1.21 -5.34
CA LYS A 119 7.06 -1.33 -3.94
C LYS A 119 7.42 -2.76 -3.56
N ILE A 120 6.75 -3.76 -4.12
CA ILE A 120 7.09 -5.19 -3.94
C ILE A 120 8.47 -5.49 -4.51
N GLU A 121 8.78 -5.02 -5.73
CA GLU A 121 10.11 -5.18 -6.34
C GLU A 121 11.21 -4.56 -5.48
N LEU A 122 11.01 -3.33 -5.00
CA LEU A 122 11.94 -2.66 -4.09
C LEU A 122 12.10 -3.40 -2.77
N ASN A 123 11.03 -4.00 -2.23
CA ASN A 123 11.09 -4.79 -1.02
C ASN A 123 11.86 -6.10 -1.24
N ALA A 124 11.75 -6.73 -2.41
CA ALA A 124 12.51 -7.93 -2.75
C ALA A 124 14.02 -7.66 -2.82
N ILE A 125 14.42 -6.48 -3.31
CA ILE A 125 15.82 -6.02 -3.28
C ILE A 125 16.28 -5.76 -1.84
N LYS A 126 15.42 -5.13 -1.02
CA LYS A 126 15.72 -4.82 0.38
C LYS A 126 15.83 -6.07 1.27
N TYR A 127 15.08 -7.12 0.96
CA TYR A 127 15.00 -8.36 1.73
C TYR A 127 15.25 -9.59 0.82
N PRO A 128 16.51 -9.83 0.41
CA PRO A 128 16.83 -10.94 -0.48
C PRO A 128 16.62 -12.29 0.21
N ILE A 129 16.15 -13.28 -0.55
CA ILE A 129 15.80 -14.63 -0.04
C ILE A 129 16.97 -15.27 0.73
N SER A 130 18.20 -15.12 0.23
CA SER A 130 19.40 -15.68 0.84
C SER A 130 19.65 -15.20 2.28
N LEU A 131 19.09 -14.06 2.67
CA LEU A 131 19.32 -13.43 3.98
C LEU A 131 18.07 -13.42 4.87
N CYS A 132 16.87 -13.58 4.28
CA CYS A 132 15.60 -13.41 5.00
C CYS A 132 14.69 -14.66 4.99
N LYS A 133 15.10 -15.78 4.37
CA LYS A 133 14.31 -17.02 4.41
C LYS A 133 14.25 -17.59 5.83
N GLY A 134 13.07 -17.57 6.45
CA GLY A 134 12.84 -18.09 7.80
C GLY A 134 13.21 -17.14 8.95
N SER A 135 13.59 -15.88 8.66
CA SER A 135 13.91 -14.87 9.67
C SER A 135 13.40 -13.50 9.27
N SER A 136 12.70 -12.81 10.19
CA SER A 136 12.17 -11.45 10.00
C SER A 136 13.18 -10.36 10.38
N GLN A 137 14.42 -10.72 10.72
CA GLN A 137 15.43 -9.75 11.13
C GLN A 137 15.76 -8.78 9.97
N LYS A 138 15.67 -7.48 10.24
CA LYS A 138 16.07 -6.43 9.30
C LYS A 138 17.56 -6.58 8.98
N ASN A 139 17.87 -6.77 7.71
CA ASN A 139 19.24 -6.72 7.25
C ASN A 139 19.72 -5.26 7.21
N ASN A 140 20.48 -4.83 8.22
CA ASN A 140 21.07 -3.49 8.32
C ASN A 140 22.36 -3.33 7.47
N GLN A 141 22.60 -4.18 6.47
CA GLN A 141 23.78 -4.10 5.62
C GLN A 141 23.40 -3.79 4.16
N ILE A 142 22.97 -2.56 3.90
CA ILE A 142 23.15 -1.98 2.56
C ILE A 142 24.55 -1.37 2.57
N LYS A 143 25.57 -2.15 2.22
CA LYS A 143 26.86 -1.56 1.84
C LYS A 143 26.63 -0.83 0.53
N THR A 144 26.85 0.48 0.55
CA THR A 144 27.01 1.34 -0.62
C THR A 144 27.97 0.70 -1.61
N ILE A 145 27.47 0.22 -2.74
CA ILE A 145 28.32 -0.12 -3.90
C ILE A 145 28.01 0.93 -4.97
N SER A 146 28.55 2.13 -4.79
CA SER A 146 28.60 3.13 -5.86
C SER A 146 29.78 4.10 -5.73
N GLU A 147 30.92 3.66 -5.21
CA GLU A 147 32.17 4.44 -5.29
C GLU A 147 33.35 3.49 -5.50
N THR A 148 33.67 3.22 -6.77
CA THR A 148 35.03 3.21 -7.33
C THR A 148 34.95 2.79 -8.79
N ALA A 149 34.59 3.73 -9.67
CA ALA A 149 35.12 3.71 -11.03
C ALA A 149 36.38 4.58 -11.00
N PRO A 150 37.59 4.06 -11.26
CA PRO A 150 38.74 4.93 -11.38
C PRO A 150 38.63 5.66 -12.72
N ALA A 151 38.49 6.98 -12.66
CA ALA A 151 38.77 7.86 -13.77
C ALA A 151 40.21 7.60 -14.23
N ARG A 152 40.37 7.07 -15.45
CA ARG A 152 41.65 7.08 -16.16
C ARG A 152 41.66 8.34 -17.01
N ASP A 153 42.16 9.42 -16.44
CA ASP A 153 42.60 10.57 -17.22
C ASP A 153 44.10 10.45 -17.49
N ALA A 154 44.41 10.74 -18.76
CA ALA A 154 45.72 10.72 -19.36
C ALA A 154 46.56 11.93 -18.94
N ALA A 155 47.86 11.83 -19.26
CA ALA A 155 48.87 12.89 -19.34
C ALA A 155 49.58 13.28 -18.03
N ALA A 156 50.85 12.84 -17.92
CA ALA A 156 52.01 13.73 -18.03
C ALA A 156 53.29 12.99 -17.57
N THR A 157 54.02 12.43 -18.52
CA THR A 157 55.44 12.08 -18.37
C THR A 157 56.28 13.34 -18.61
N ASN A 158 56.99 13.81 -17.59
CA ASN A 158 58.19 14.66 -17.68
C ASN A 158 58.99 14.36 -16.40
N ALA A 159 60.05 13.55 -16.47
CA ALA A 159 61.44 13.91 -16.77
C ALA A 159 62.26 14.28 -15.51
N THR A 160 63.44 13.67 -15.43
CA THR A 160 64.70 14.26 -14.91
C THR A 160 65.18 13.84 -13.49
N THR A 161 66.04 12.80 -13.53
CA THR A 161 67.43 12.71 -13.00
C THR A 161 67.79 12.32 -11.56
N SER A 162 68.81 11.44 -11.55
CA SER A 162 69.98 11.33 -10.65
C SER A 162 69.79 10.53 -9.36
N ASN A 163 70.30 9.30 -9.28
CA ASN A 163 71.70 8.88 -9.05
C ASN A 163 72.07 8.98 -7.56
N ASP A 164 72.31 7.84 -6.87
CA ASP A 164 73.68 7.42 -6.49
C ASP A 164 73.72 6.15 -5.60
N ASN A 165 74.62 5.24 -6.00
CA ASN A 165 75.56 4.39 -5.25
C ASN A 165 75.21 3.40 -4.11
N GLY A 166 75.72 2.17 -4.33
CA GLY A 166 76.55 1.38 -3.40
C GLY A 166 75.80 0.35 -2.55
N GLY A 167 76.10 -0.95 -2.53
CA GLY A 167 77.22 -1.74 -3.05
C GLY A 167 77.42 -2.93 -2.11
N VAL A 168 77.35 -4.16 -2.63
CA VAL A 168 78.22 -5.35 -2.40
C VAL A 168 77.92 -6.32 -3.54
#